data_AF-A0A847P0J9-F1
#
_entry.id   AF-A0A847P0J9-F1
#
_cell.length_a   1.000
_cell.length_b   1.000
_cell.length_c   1.000
_cell.angle_alpha   90.00
_cell.angle_beta   90.00
_cell.angle_gamma   90.00
#
_symmetry.space_group_name_H-M   'P 1'
#
loop_
_entity.id
_entity.type
_entity.pdbx_description
1 polymer ?
#
loop_
_entity_poly.entity_id
_entity_poly.type
_entity_poly.pdbx_seq_one_letter_code
_entity_poly.pdbx_strand_id
1 'polypeptide(L)'
;MNRNMNSVSALFTLILLAGFVFYGCKGGSGIRLGQEIPSDIKTTKLSEILAQPSSYNGKKVVISGIISGQCPSLCEFFFKDGANQVTIFPQGFKFPKLESGKKVTVYASITSGEENVVFSALGIRTE
;
A
#
# COMPACT_ATOMS: atom_id res chain seq x y z
N MET A 1 3.72 58.89 36.02
CA MET A 1 3.96 58.35 34.66
C MET A 1 5.30 57.62 34.68
N ASN A 2 5.29 56.31 34.93
CA ASN A 2 6.48 55.47 34.74
C ASN A 2 6.03 54.03 34.47
N ARG A 3 6.19 53.58 33.22
CA ARG A 3 5.78 52.26 32.73
C ARG A 3 6.83 51.23 33.14
N ASN A 4 6.46 50.30 34.01
CA ASN A 4 7.21 49.06 34.24
C ASN A 4 7.15 48.19 32.97
N MET A 5 8.16 48.33 32.12
CA MET A 5 8.23 47.73 30.78
C MET A 5 9.18 46.52 30.72
N ASN A 6 9.49 45.90 31.86
CA ASN A 6 10.45 44.79 31.94
C ASN A 6 9.79 43.42 32.21
N SER A 7 8.51 43.35 32.56
CA SER A 7 7.83 42.10 32.92
C SER A 7 7.15 41.39 31.73
N VAL A 8 6.97 42.07 30.60
CA VAL A 8 6.27 41.53 29.42
C VAL A 8 7.21 40.73 28.51
N SER A 9 8.52 40.98 28.58
CA SER A 9 9.50 40.36 27.69
C SER A 9 9.92 38.95 28.11
N ALA A 10 9.69 38.55 29.38
CA ALA A 10 10.06 37.23 29.89
C ALA A 10 8.99 36.15 29.63
N LEU A 11 7.72 36.53 29.45
CA LEU A 11 6.63 35.57 29.19
C LEU A 11 6.62 35.07 27.73
N PHE A 12 7.07 35.89 26.77
CA PHE A 12 7.07 35.54 25.35
C PHE A 12 8.11 34.47 24.99
N THR A 13 9.25 34.44 25.70
CA THR A 13 10.34 33.48 25.44
C THR A 13 9.99 32.07 25.90
N LEU A 14 9.11 31.91 26.91
CA LEU A 14 8.71 30.60 27.44
C LEU A 14 7.70 29.88 26.53
N ILE A 15 6.86 30.63 25.81
CA ILE A 15 5.83 30.08 24.90
C ILE A 15 6.46 29.56 23.60
N LEU A 16 7.58 30.15 23.16
CA LEU A 16 8.28 29.74 21.93
C LEU A 16 9.06 28.42 22.05
N LEU A 17 9.43 27.99 23.27
CA LEU A 17 10.12 26.70 23.48
C LEU A 17 9.17 25.48 23.57
N ALA A 18 7.88 25.69 23.84
CA ALA A 18 6.91 24.60 23.98
C ALA A 18 6.35 24.06 22.64
N GLY A 19 6.60 24.77 21.52
CA GLY A 19 6.04 24.44 20.21
C GLY A 19 6.77 23.34 19.42
N PHE A 20 7.92 22.84 19.87
CA PHE A 20 8.79 21.99 19.05
C PHE A 20 8.63 20.47 19.23
N VAL A 21 7.68 19.99 20.04
CA VAL A 21 7.67 18.58 20.49
C VAL A 21 6.82 17.63 19.60
N PHE A 22 6.14 18.10 18.54
CA PHE A 22 5.19 17.26 17.78
C PHE A 22 5.46 17.10 16.27
N TYR A 23 6.71 17.18 15.82
CA TYR A 23 7.07 16.78 14.44
C TYR A 23 7.95 15.54 14.44
N GLY A 24 7.37 14.39 14.76
CA GLY A 24 8.15 13.15 14.88
C GLY A 24 7.43 11.83 14.72
N CYS A 25 6.19 11.78 14.23
CA CYS A 25 5.59 10.51 13.79
C CYS A 25 6.16 10.11 12.42
N LYS A 26 7.42 9.64 12.39
CA LYS A 26 8.01 8.97 11.23
C LYS A 26 7.50 7.52 11.19
N GLY A 27 6.19 7.36 10.93
CA GLY A 27 5.58 6.06 10.67
C GLY A 27 5.97 5.56 9.29
N GLY A 28 6.34 4.28 9.18
CA GLY A 28 6.79 3.65 7.93
C GLY A 28 5.90 4.02 6.74
N SER A 29 6.54 4.54 5.69
CA SER A 29 5.89 5.04 4.47
C SER A 29 5.46 3.88 3.57
N GLY A 30 4.47 3.12 4.01
CA GLY A 30 3.77 2.18 3.15
C GLY A 30 3.08 2.93 2.01
N ILE A 31 3.31 2.51 0.76
CA ILE A 31 2.69 3.11 -0.42
C ILE A 31 1.24 2.62 -0.52
N ARG A 32 0.31 3.52 -0.82
CA ARG A 32 -1.10 3.21 -1.11
C ARG A 32 -1.46 3.74 -2.49
N LEU A 33 -1.95 2.88 -3.37
CA LEU A 33 -2.29 3.24 -4.76
C LEU A 33 -3.61 2.62 -5.18
N GLY A 34 -4.28 3.27 -6.12
CA GLY A 34 -5.55 2.83 -6.68
C GLY A 34 -6.70 2.98 -5.70
N GLN A 35 -7.66 2.06 -5.79
CA GLN A 35 -8.83 2.00 -4.91
C GLN A 35 -8.42 1.61 -3.49
N GLU A 36 -9.22 2.04 -2.51
CA GLU A 36 -9.08 1.56 -1.15
C GLU A 36 -9.37 0.05 -1.07
N ILE A 37 -8.57 -0.67 -0.27
CA ILE A 37 -8.75 -2.11 -0.05
C ILE A 37 -9.92 -2.28 0.94
N PRO A 38 -11.04 -2.89 0.53
CA PRO A 38 -12.20 -3.05 1.41
C PRO A 38 -11.87 -3.89 2.64
N SER A 39 -12.40 -3.50 3.81
CA SER A 39 -12.12 -4.19 5.07
C SER A 39 -13.02 -5.39 5.34
N ASP A 40 -14.13 -5.49 4.60
CA ASP A 40 -15.13 -6.57 4.65
C ASP A 40 -14.73 -7.78 3.80
N ILE A 41 -13.82 -7.62 2.83
CA ILE A 41 -13.30 -8.72 2.02
C ILE A 41 -12.15 -9.41 2.75
N LYS A 42 -12.34 -10.69 3.08
CA LYS A 42 -11.30 -11.52 3.68
C LYS A 42 -10.15 -11.77 2.69
N THR A 43 -8.93 -11.78 3.20
CA THR A 43 -7.75 -12.17 2.42
C THR A 43 -7.83 -13.64 1.98
N THR A 44 -7.73 -13.86 0.68
CA THR A 44 -7.67 -15.17 0.01
C THR A 44 -6.21 -15.55 -0.24
N LYS A 45 -5.87 -16.83 -0.11
CA LYS A 45 -4.53 -17.32 -0.47
C LYS A 45 -4.39 -17.42 -1.98
N LEU A 46 -3.20 -17.10 -2.51
CA LEU A 46 -2.96 -17.23 -3.95
C LEU A 46 -3.14 -18.68 -4.43
N SER A 47 -2.70 -19.64 -3.62
CA SER A 47 -2.86 -21.07 -3.93
C SER A 47 -4.31 -21.50 -4.13
N GLU A 48 -5.26 -20.91 -3.40
CA GLU A 48 -6.68 -21.24 -3.53
C GLU A 48 -7.26 -20.75 -4.85
N ILE A 49 -6.81 -19.57 -5.31
CA ILE A 49 -7.21 -19.00 -6.61
C ILE A 49 -6.65 -19.86 -7.74
N LEU A 50 -5.36 -20.23 -7.66
CA LEU A 50 -4.70 -21.03 -8.69
C LEU A 50 -5.20 -22.48 -8.75
N ALA A 51 -5.67 -23.05 -7.63
CA ALA A 51 -6.25 -24.39 -7.62
C ALA A 51 -7.63 -24.45 -8.28
N GLN A 52 -8.40 -23.35 -8.27
CA GLN A 52 -9.74 -23.30 -8.86
C GLN A 52 -10.02 -21.97 -9.59
N PRO A 53 -9.27 -21.64 -10.67
CA PRO A 53 -9.33 -20.31 -11.28
C PRO A 53 -10.72 -19.90 -11.77
N SER A 54 -11.47 -20.84 -12.35
CA SER A 54 -12.83 -20.60 -12.87
C SER A 54 -13.81 -20.15 -11.78
N SER A 55 -13.62 -20.62 -10.53
CA SER A 55 -14.44 -20.20 -9.38
C SER A 55 -14.18 -18.75 -8.96
N TYR A 56 -13.08 -18.15 -9.42
CA TYR A 56 -12.70 -16.76 -9.14
C TYR A 56 -12.88 -15.83 -10.33
N ASN A 57 -13.22 -16.34 -11.51
CA ASN A 57 -13.41 -15.50 -12.69
C ASN A 57 -14.46 -14.41 -12.45
N GLY A 58 -14.11 -13.16 -12.75
CA GLY A 58 -14.94 -11.98 -12.54
C GLY A 58 -15.07 -11.53 -11.07
N LYS A 59 -14.46 -12.24 -10.12
CA LYS A 59 -14.49 -11.86 -8.71
C LYS A 59 -13.41 -10.84 -8.38
N LYS A 60 -13.70 -10.04 -7.35
CA LYS A 60 -12.73 -9.18 -6.69
C LYS A 60 -12.27 -9.85 -5.41
N VAL A 61 -10.96 -9.89 -5.18
CA VAL A 61 -10.34 -10.58 -4.06
C VAL A 61 -9.28 -9.71 -3.42
N VAL A 62 -8.99 -9.98 -2.16
CA VAL A 62 -7.84 -9.42 -1.46
C VAL A 62 -6.80 -10.52 -1.30
N ILE A 63 -5.58 -10.29 -1.76
CA ILE A 63 -4.45 -11.22 -1.57
C ILE A 63 -3.31 -10.49 -0.86
N SER A 64 -2.52 -11.21 -0.07
CA SER A 64 -1.39 -10.65 0.67
C SER A 64 -0.15 -11.51 0.46
N GLY A 65 0.99 -10.88 0.22
CA GLY A 65 2.22 -11.58 -0.13
C GLY A 65 3.39 -10.62 -0.21
N ILE A 66 4.37 -10.94 -1.06
CA ILE A 66 5.62 -10.20 -1.20
C ILE A 66 5.82 -9.78 -2.66
N ILE A 67 6.36 -8.59 -2.89
CA ILE A 67 6.85 -8.15 -4.20
C ILE A 67 8.17 -8.88 -4.46
N SER A 68 8.19 -9.89 -5.34
CA SER A 68 9.42 -10.62 -5.68
C SER A 68 10.26 -9.91 -6.74
N GLY A 69 9.65 -9.00 -7.50
CA GLY A 69 10.33 -8.16 -8.48
C GLY A 69 9.36 -7.27 -9.23
N GLN A 70 9.88 -6.46 -10.15
CA GLN A 70 9.09 -5.56 -10.99
C GLN A 70 9.64 -5.57 -12.41
N CYS A 71 8.75 -5.46 -13.40
CA CYS A 71 9.18 -5.27 -14.79
C CYS A 71 9.92 -3.92 -14.92
N PRO A 72 11.01 -3.82 -15.72
CA PRO A 72 11.78 -2.58 -15.88
C PRO A 72 10.97 -1.37 -16.36
N SER A 73 9.91 -1.60 -17.15
CA SER A 73 9.00 -0.56 -17.61
C SER A 73 7.94 -0.14 -16.58
N LEU A 74 7.95 -0.75 -15.39
CA LEU A 74 7.02 -0.51 -14.28
C LEU A 74 5.55 -0.82 -14.60
N CYS A 75 5.27 -1.54 -15.70
CA CYS A 75 3.91 -1.88 -16.12
C CYS A 75 3.26 -3.00 -15.27
N GLU A 76 4.05 -3.75 -14.52
CA GLU A 76 3.61 -4.87 -13.71
C GLU A 76 4.65 -5.19 -12.63
N PHE A 77 4.24 -5.95 -11.61
CA PHE A 77 5.15 -6.52 -10.63
C PHE A 77 4.88 -8.00 -10.40
N PHE A 78 5.90 -8.72 -9.94
CA PHE A 78 5.81 -10.13 -9.58
C PHE A 78 5.42 -10.25 -8.12
N PHE A 79 4.28 -10.88 -7.88
CA PHE A 79 3.73 -11.14 -6.56
C PHE A 79 3.99 -12.59 -6.17
N LYS A 80 4.48 -12.81 -4.95
CA LYS A 80 4.75 -14.14 -4.41
C LYS A 80 3.99 -14.37 -3.11
N ASP A 81 3.35 -15.53 -3.02
CA ASP A 81 2.70 -16.06 -1.81
C ASP A 81 3.10 -17.54 -1.64
N GLY A 82 3.96 -17.80 -0.66
CA GLY A 82 4.58 -19.11 -0.45
C GLY A 82 5.40 -19.57 -1.67
N ALA A 83 5.04 -20.73 -2.22
CA ALA A 83 5.66 -21.30 -3.41
C ALA A 83 5.09 -20.74 -4.73
N ASN A 84 3.96 -20.04 -4.67
CA ASN A 84 3.26 -19.55 -5.87
C ASN A 84 3.71 -18.14 -6.22
N GLN A 85 3.83 -17.86 -7.52
CA GLN A 85 4.14 -16.54 -8.05
C GLN A 85 3.21 -16.21 -9.23
N VAL A 86 2.74 -14.97 -9.28
CA VAL A 86 1.92 -14.43 -10.39
C VAL A 86 2.37 -13.02 -10.74
N THR A 87 2.00 -12.56 -11.94
CA THR A 87 2.18 -11.17 -12.37
C THR A 87 0.93 -10.35 -12.05
N ILE A 88 1.12 -9.18 -11.46
CA ILE A 88 0.05 -8.23 -11.12
C ILE A 88 0.14 -7.02 -12.05
N PHE A 89 -0.95 -6.72 -12.74
CA PHE A 89 -1.08 -5.57 -13.64
C PHE A 89 -1.92 -4.46 -12.99
N PRO A 90 -1.58 -3.17 -13.11
CA PRO A 90 -2.38 -2.11 -12.51
C PRO A 90 -3.62 -1.84 -13.37
N GLN A 91 -4.76 -1.56 -12.72
CA GLN A 91 -6.00 -1.18 -13.39
C GLN A 91 -6.41 0.23 -12.99
N GLY A 92 -6.25 1.18 -13.93
CA GLY A 92 -6.61 2.58 -13.72
C GLY A 92 -5.57 3.42 -12.97
N PHE A 93 -4.38 2.89 -12.73
CA PHE A 93 -3.25 3.63 -12.16
C PHE A 93 -1.91 3.09 -12.72
N LYS A 94 -0.78 3.67 -12.30
CA LYS A 94 0.56 3.21 -12.66
C LYS A 94 1.34 2.85 -11.41
N PHE A 95 2.16 1.81 -11.49
CA PHE A 95 3.07 1.50 -10.40
C PHE A 95 4.27 2.47 -10.43
N PRO A 96 4.66 3.05 -9.28
CA PRO A 96 5.99 3.63 -9.13
C PRO A 96 7.03 2.50 -9.09
N LYS A 97 8.30 2.85 -8.89
CA LYS A 97 9.30 1.84 -8.54
C LYS A 97 8.93 1.21 -7.20
N LEU A 98 8.69 -0.09 -7.21
CA LEU A 98 8.39 -0.89 -6.04
C LEU A 98 9.66 -1.59 -5.54
N GLU A 99 9.78 -1.71 -4.22
CA GLU A 99 10.92 -2.37 -3.60
C GLU A 99 10.64 -3.88 -3.46
N SER A 100 11.53 -4.69 -4.04
CA SER A 100 11.47 -6.15 -3.89
C SER A 100 11.67 -6.57 -2.43
N GLY A 101 11.01 -7.65 -2.02
CA GLY A 101 11.04 -8.16 -0.65
C GLY A 101 10.03 -7.48 0.29
N LYS A 102 9.37 -6.40 -0.14
CA LYS A 102 8.31 -5.77 0.67
C LYS A 102 7.02 -6.55 0.65
N LYS A 103 6.34 -6.56 1.79
CA LYS A 103 4.98 -7.06 1.89
C LYS A 103 4.03 -6.14 1.16
N VAL A 104 3.06 -6.74 0.49
CA VAL A 104 2.02 -6.03 -0.24
C VAL A 104 0.68 -6.73 -0.06
N THR A 105 -0.36 -5.95 0.20
CA THR A 105 -1.76 -6.35 0.06
C THR A 105 -2.27 -5.81 -1.27
N VAL A 106 -2.91 -6.67 -2.06
CA VAL A 106 -3.46 -6.34 -3.38
C VAL A 106 -4.95 -6.60 -3.35
N TYR A 107 -5.74 -5.57 -3.68
CA TYR A 107 -7.14 -5.73 -4.07
C TYR A 107 -7.18 -5.93 -5.58
N ALA A 108 -7.55 -7.12 -6.04
CA ALA A 108 -7.46 -7.53 -7.44
C ALA A 108 -8.80 -7.97 -8.02
N SER A 109 -9.03 -7.65 -9.29
CA SER A 109 -10.03 -8.31 -10.13
C SER A 109 -9.38 -9.51 -10.82
N ILE A 110 -10.03 -10.67 -10.76
CA ILE A 110 -9.53 -11.90 -11.37
C ILE A 110 -10.24 -12.15 -12.70
N THR A 111 -9.45 -12.41 -13.75
CA THR A 111 -9.96 -12.89 -15.03
C THR A 111 -9.33 -14.24 -15.32
N SER A 112 -10.13 -15.28 -15.50
CA SER A 112 -9.66 -16.62 -15.85
C SER A 112 -10.10 -16.97 -17.26
N GLY A 113 -9.15 -17.31 -18.12
CA GLY A 113 -9.37 -18.00 -19.38
C GLY A 113 -9.10 -19.50 -19.24
N GLU A 114 -9.04 -20.22 -20.37
CA GLU A 114 -8.76 -21.66 -20.39
C GLU A 114 -7.34 -22.00 -19.91
N GLU A 115 -6.36 -21.17 -20.26
CA GLU A 115 -4.94 -21.44 -19.96
C GLU A 115 -4.31 -20.46 -18.96
N ASN A 116 -4.95 -19.30 -18.74
CA ASN A 116 -4.31 -18.18 -18.04
C ASN A 116 -5.23 -17.54 -17.00
N VAL A 117 -4.62 -17.08 -15.91
CA VAL A 117 -5.28 -16.30 -14.86
C VAL A 117 -4.60 -14.94 -14.77
N VAL A 118 -5.36 -13.89 -15.01
CA VAL A 118 -4.90 -12.50 -14.98
C VAL A 118 -5.35 -11.86 -13.67
N PHE A 119 -4.38 -11.23 -12.98
CA PHE A 119 -4.60 -10.49 -11.75
C PHE A 119 -4.48 -8.99 -12.03
N SER A 120 -5.61 -8.28 -12.07
CA SER A 120 -5.65 -6.84 -12.28
C SER A 120 -5.82 -6.13 -10.94
N ALA A 121 -4.77 -5.46 -10.46
CA ALA A 121 -4.82 -4.68 -9.23
C ALA A 121 -5.75 -3.47 -9.40
N LEU A 122 -6.79 -3.43 -8.59
CA LEU A 122 -7.65 -2.28 -8.37
C LEU A 122 -7.02 -1.31 -7.37
N GLY A 123 -6.27 -1.85 -6.40
CA GLY A 123 -5.48 -1.07 -5.44
C GLY A 123 -4.43 -1.92 -4.73
N ILE A 124 -3.38 -1.26 -4.23
CA ILE A 124 -2.31 -1.91 -3.45
C ILE A 124 -1.95 -1.10 -2.20
N ARG A 125 -1.46 -1.82 -1.19
CA ARG A 125 -0.86 -1.25 0.02
C ARG A 125 0.42 -1.99 0.37
N THR A 126 1.54 -1.30 0.49
CA THR A 126 2.80 -1.88 0.97
C THR A 126 3.05 -1.56 2.45
N GLU A 127 3.91 -2.35 3.10
CA GLU A 127 4.42 -2.12 4.46
C GLU A 127 5.81 -1.47 4.48
#